data_AF-A0A536B4C3-F1
#
_entry.id   AF-A0A536B4C3-F1
#
_cell.length_a   1.000
_cell.length_b   1.000
_cell.length_c   1.000
_cell.angle_alpha   90.00
_cell.angle_beta   90.00
_cell.angle_gamma   90.00
#
_symmetry.space_group_name_H-M   'P 1'
#
loop_
_entity.id
_entity.type
_entity.pdbx_description
1 polymer ?
#
loop_
_entity_poly.entity_id
_entity_poly.type
_entity_poly.pdbx_seq_one_letter_code
_entity_poly.pdbx_strand_id
1 'polypeptide(L)'
;MDEHEIAWAAGFFEAEGTACSSQRRDRPSRERNMAVYQGGRAAIPEALLRFHGAVGGRGNITGPYRDRLFHWSTKKNAAFDEVMALMWPWLTEWKRGQLRTATVTAGRKMPPACADGADAPPTLRSTQLAWVAGFFDGEGYIGASGAPGRRTIEMSIGQASTDTVPVTLARVAAVLGVGNLRGPRTMANAWSKLPQYVWRANAFGDVQFAVAMLWRWLGPVKRAQAREALLRYQALGRAA
;
A
#
# COMPACT_ATOMS: atom_id res chain seq x y z
N MET A 1 18.12 -6.05 -9.43
CA MET A 1 16.66 -5.88 -9.27
C MET A 1 16.42 -4.38 -9.17
N ASP A 2 15.39 -3.85 -9.84
CA ASP A 2 15.15 -2.40 -9.87
C ASP A 2 14.71 -1.91 -8.48
N GLU A 3 15.48 -0.99 -7.89
CA GLU A 3 15.23 -0.45 -6.55
C GLU A 3 13.89 0.29 -6.48
N HIS A 4 13.47 0.96 -7.56
CA HIS A 4 12.19 1.65 -7.61
C HIS A 4 11.02 0.66 -7.59
N GLU A 5 11.16 -0.49 -8.25
CA GLU A 5 10.12 -1.52 -8.23
C GLU A 5 10.03 -2.22 -6.87
N ILE A 6 11.15 -2.44 -6.17
CA ILE A 6 11.14 -2.96 -4.80
C ILE A 6 10.51 -1.92 -3.85
N ALA A 7 10.85 -0.64 -3.99
CA ALA A 7 10.27 0.42 -3.18
C ALA A 7 8.75 0.51 -3.37
N TRP A 8 8.30 0.45 -4.63
CA TRP A 8 6.88 0.36 -4.97
C TRP A 8 6.23 -0.88 -4.34
N ALA A 9 6.83 -2.05 -4.47
CA ALA A 9 6.29 -3.29 -3.91
C ALA A 9 6.18 -3.22 -2.37
N ALA A 10 7.17 -2.64 -1.70
CA ALA A 10 7.13 -2.44 -0.25
C ALA A 10 6.04 -1.46 0.18
N GLY A 11 5.81 -0.38 -0.56
CA GLY A 11 4.68 0.53 -0.32
C GLY A 11 3.34 -0.17 -0.52
N PHE A 12 3.22 -0.96 -1.58
CA PHE A 12 2.02 -1.75 -1.84
C PHE A 12 1.77 -2.83 -0.77
N PHE A 13 2.82 -3.47 -0.26
CA PHE A 13 2.76 -4.41 0.85
C PHE A 13 2.40 -3.72 2.18
N GLU A 14 2.81 -2.48 2.39
CA GLU A 14 2.39 -1.70 3.56
C GLU A 14 0.87 -1.48 3.57
N ALA A 15 0.30 -1.15 2.41
CA ALA A 15 -1.14 -0.98 2.21
C ALA A 15 -1.92 -2.30 2.33
N GLU A 16 -1.59 -3.30 1.51
CA GLU A 16 -2.46 -4.47 1.27
C GLU A 16 -1.87 -5.78 1.81
N GLY A 17 -0.64 -5.72 2.29
CA GLY A 17 0.13 -6.88 2.71
C GLY A 17 -0.13 -7.28 4.15
N THR A 18 -0.09 -8.59 4.38
CA THR A 18 -0.15 -9.21 5.70
C THR A 18 0.91 -10.30 5.84
N ALA A 19 1.42 -10.46 7.06
CA ALA A 19 2.26 -11.56 7.45
C ALA A 19 1.73 -12.18 8.74
N CYS A 20 1.58 -13.50 8.77
CA CYS A 20 1.11 -14.23 9.95
C CYS A 20 1.77 -15.61 10.06
N SER A 21 1.60 -16.23 11.22
CA SER A 21 1.89 -17.65 11.40
C SER A 21 0.60 -18.38 11.75
N SER A 22 0.44 -19.60 11.25
CA SER A 22 -0.70 -20.45 11.55
C SER A 22 -0.22 -21.86 11.89
N GLN A 23 -0.87 -22.49 12.87
CA GLN A 23 -0.67 -23.91 13.16
C GLN A 23 -1.84 -24.68 12.57
N ARG A 24 -1.55 -25.66 11.71
CA ARG A 24 -2.60 -26.56 11.24
C ARG A 24 -2.85 -27.62 12.31
N ARG A 25 -4.10 -28.06 12.45
CA ARG A 25 -4.49 -29.07 13.44
C ARG A 25 -3.75 -30.40 13.25
N ASP A 26 -3.37 -30.72 12.01
CA ASP A 26 -2.69 -31.95 11.60
C ASP A 26 -1.16 -31.86 11.62
N ARG A 27 -0.57 -30.71 11.99
CA ARG A 27 0.89 -30.54 11.98
C ARG A 27 1.39 -29.84 13.25
N PRO A 28 2.41 -30.40 13.93
CA PRO A 28 2.97 -29.77 15.13
C PRO A 28 3.69 -28.46 14.81
N SER A 29 4.28 -28.33 13.61
CA SER A 29 5.00 -27.13 13.18
C SER A 29 4.06 -26.03 12.69
N ARG A 30 4.34 -24.79 13.10
CA ARG A 30 3.68 -23.60 12.55
C ARG A 30 4.23 -23.26 11.16
N GLU A 31 3.32 -22.85 10.28
CA GLU A 31 3.61 -22.35 8.94
C GLU A 31 3.52 -20.83 8.93
N ARG A 32 4.45 -20.17 8.24
CA ARG A 32 4.39 -18.72 7.99
C ARG A 32 3.68 -18.46 6.68
N ASN A 33 2.90 -17.40 6.64
CA ASN A 33 2.22 -16.96 5.43
C ASN A 33 2.44 -15.45 5.26
N MET A 34 2.82 -15.08 4.04
CA MET A 34 2.81 -13.69 3.59
C MET A 34 1.82 -13.59 2.45
N ALA A 35 0.96 -12.58 2.46
CA ALA A 35 -0.05 -12.40 1.41
C ALA A 35 -0.30 -10.93 1.10
N VAL A 36 -0.73 -10.66 -0.13
CA VAL A 36 -1.22 -9.35 -0.61
C VAL A 36 -2.52 -9.59 -1.36
N TYR A 37 -3.57 -8.86 -1.01
CA TYR A 37 -4.90 -9.03 -1.59
C TYR A 37 -5.22 -7.91 -2.57
N GLN A 38 -5.96 -8.24 -3.64
CA GLN A 38 -6.51 -7.24 -4.56
C GLN A 38 -7.85 -7.67 -5.15
N GLY A 39 -8.76 -6.71 -5.24
CA GLY A 39 -10.00 -6.87 -5.99
C GLY A 39 -9.74 -6.93 -7.49
N GLY A 40 -10.36 -7.89 -8.17
CA GLY A 40 -10.32 -8.03 -9.63
C GLY A 40 -11.52 -8.83 -10.09
N ARG A 41 -12.21 -8.38 -11.15
CA ARG A 41 -13.43 -9.06 -11.63
C ARG A 41 -13.11 -10.21 -12.60
N ALA A 42 -12.47 -9.90 -13.73
CA ALA A 42 -12.35 -10.83 -14.85
C ALA A 42 -10.92 -11.35 -15.11
N ALA A 43 -9.92 -10.71 -14.51
CA ALA A 43 -8.51 -11.04 -14.70
C ALA A 43 -7.71 -10.77 -13.42
N ILE A 44 -6.52 -11.37 -13.34
CA ILE A 44 -5.56 -11.09 -12.28
C ILE A 44 -5.25 -9.58 -12.29
N PRO A 45 -5.41 -8.87 -11.16
CA PRO A 45 -5.06 -7.46 -11.05
C PRO A 45 -3.60 -7.21 -11.43
N GLU A 46 -3.35 -6.23 -12.29
CA GLU A 46 -1.99 -5.88 -12.75
C GLU A 46 -1.06 -5.53 -11.57
N ALA A 47 -1.61 -4.94 -10.50
CA ALA A 47 -0.84 -4.68 -9.28
C ALA A 47 -0.26 -5.96 -8.65
N LEU A 48 -0.98 -7.10 -8.68
CA LEU A 48 -0.44 -8.37 -8.19
C LEU A 48 0.62 -8.95 -9.13
N LEU A 49 0.44 -8.80 -10.45
CA LEU A 49 1.45 -9.22 -11.44
C LEU A 49 2.75 -8.40 -11.27
N ARG A 50 2.61 -7.08 -11.11
CA ARG A 50 3.74 -6.18 -10.86
C ARG A 50 4.42 -6.50 -9.54
N PHE A 51 3.65 -6.71 -8.46
CA PHE A 51 4.21 -7.12 -7.17
C PHE A 51 5.00 -8.42 -7.28
N HIS A 52 4.42 -9.44 -7.94
CA HIS A 52 5.09 -10.71 -8.18
C HIS A 52 6.40 -10.56 -8.98
N GLY A 53 6.40 -9.72 -10.02
CA GLY A 53 7.61 -9.40 -10.78
C GLY A 53 8.66 -8.66 -9.96
N ALA A 54 8.24 -7.65 -9.18
CA ALA A 54 9.11 -6.84 -8.33
C ALA A 54 9.81 -7.66 -7.24
N VAL A 55 9.15 -8.70 -6.70
CA VAL A 55 9.76 -9.64 -5.75
C VAL A 55 10.50 -10.79 -6.43
N GLY A 56 10.78 -10.68 -7.73
CA GLY A 56 11.56 -11.64 -8.51
C GLY A 56 10.86 -12.97 -8.74
N GLY A 57 9.54 -12.97 -8.92
CA GLY A 57 8.75 -14.16 -9.22
C GLY A 57 8.54 -15.11 -8.04
N ARG A 58 8.73 -14.62 -6.80
CA ARG A 58 8.54 -15.41 -5.58
C ARG A 58 7.08 -15.43 -5.18
N GLY A 59 6.62 -16.56 -4.64
CA GLY A 59 5.23 -16.75 -4.24
C GLY A 59 4.33 -17.17 -5.41
N ASN A 60 3.02 -17.18 -5.20
CA ASN A 60 2.04 -17.57 -6.20
C ASN A 60 0.85 -16.61 -6.16
N ILE A 61 0.26 -16.34 -7.31
CA ILE A 61 -1.02 -15.62 -7.41
C ILE A 61 -2.15 -16.64 -7.53
N THR A 62 -3.13 -16.55 -6.65
CA THR A 62 -4.31 -17.44 -6.62
C THR A 62 -5.60 -16.62 -6.66
N GLY A 63 -6.66 -17.19 -7.22
CA GLY A 63 -7.99 -16.61 -7.28
C GLY A 63 -8.64 -16.77 -8.65
N PRO A 64 -9.82 -16.15 -8.87
CA PRO A 64 -10.53 -15.31 -7.90
C PRO A 64 -11.22 -16.14 -6.81
N TYR A 65 -11.18 -15.67 -5.57
CA TYR A 65 -12.04 -16.12 -4.48
C TYR A 65 -13.35 -15.31 -4.52
N ARG A 66 -14.49 -16.00 -4.41
CA ARG A 66 -15.83 -15.40 -4.48
C ARG A 66 -15.99 -14.47 -5.70
N ASP A 67 -15.44 -14.90 -6.83
CA ASP A 67 -15.51 -14.24 -8.15
C ASP A 67 -14.96 -12.80 -8.22
N ARG A 68 -14.22 -12.34 -7.20
CA ARG A 68 -13.77 -10.93 -7.17
C ARG A 68 -12.45 -10.63 -6.46
N LEU A 69 -11.83 -11.60 -5.79
CA LEU A 69 -10.66 -11.36 -4.95
C LEU A 69 -9.49 -12.25 -5.34
N PHE A 70 -8.41 -11.65 -5.84
CA PHE A 70 -7.16 -12.34 -6.07
C PHE A 70 -6.20 -12.07 -4.92
N HIS A 71 -5.25 -12.95 -4.72
CA HIS A 71 -4.15 -12.66 -3.80
C HIS A 71 -2.84 -13.28 -4.30
N TRP A 72 -1.76 -12.57 -4.04
CA TRP A 72 -0.42 -13.15 -4.04
C TRP A 72 -0.15 -13.73 -2.65
N SER A 73 0.47 -14.90 -2.55
CA SER A 73 0.94 -15.43 -1.27
C SER A 73 2.17 -16.33 -1.38
N THR A 74 2.90 -16.44 -0.27
CA THR A 74 3.92 -17.48 -0.09
C THR A 74 3.89 -18.06 1.32
N LYS A 75 4.03 -19.39 1.35
CA LYS A 75 4.25 -20.20 2.55
C LYS A 75 5.62 -20.89 2.57
N LYS A 76 6.36 -20.79 1.45
CA LYS A 76 7.69 -21.39 1.31
C LYS A 76 8.68 -20.55 2.11
N ASN A 77 9.40 -21.17 3.05
CA ASN A 77 10.32 -20.46 3.93
C ASN A 77 11.36 -19.62 3.19
N ALA A 78 12.03 -20.18 2.18
CA ALA A 78 13.04 -19.44 1.40
C ALA A 78 12.43 -18.21 0.71
N ALA A 79 11.31 -18.38 0.01
CA ALA A 79 10.62 -17.26 -0.64
C ALA A 79 10.12 -16.21 0.37
N PHE A 80 9.62 -16.62 1.55
CA PHE A 80 9.24 -15.68 2.61
C PHE A 80 10.46 -14.86 3.07
N ASP A 81 11.56 -15.54 3.37
CA ASP A 81 12.79 -14.92 3.88
C ASP A 81 13.39 -13.96 2.85
N GLU A 82 13.40 -14.34 1.56
CA GLU A 82 13.89 -13.52 0.46
C GLU A 82 12.99 -12.31 0.17
N VAL A 83 11.67 -12.48 0.12
CA VAL A 83 10.73 -11.35 -0.08
C VAL A 83 10.80 -10.37 1.09
N MET A 84 10.87 -10.89 2.32
CA MET A 84 11.03 -10.07 3.51
C MET A 84 12.32 -9.26 3.46
N ALA A 85 13.46 -9.88 3.13
CA ALA A 85 14.75 -9.19 3.00
C ALA A 85 14.73 -8.12 1.91
N LEU A 86 14.10 -8.41 0.76
CA LEU A 86 13.95 -7.44 -0.32
C LEU A 86 13.19 -6.19 0.11
N MET A 87 12.10 -6.31 0.86
CA MET A 87 11.29 -5.13 1.23
C MET A 87 11.77 -4.45 2.51
N TRP A 88 12.57 -5.12 3.33
CA TRP A 88 12.92 -4.70 4.70
C TRP A 88 13.32 -3.22 4.84
N PRO A 89 14.21 -2.66 4.00
CA PRO A 89 14.65 -1.27 4.12
C PRO A 89 13.50 -0.24 3.99
N TRP A 90 12.41 -0.59 3.33
CA TRP A 90 11.31 0.32 3.04
C TRP A 90 10.12 0.17 3.99
N LEU A 91 10.06 -0.93 4.76
CA LEU A 91 8.95 -1.21 5.67
C LEU A 91 9.08 -0.40 6.97
N THR A 92 7.93 -0.03 7.50
CA THR A 92 7.76 0.58 8.82
C THR A 92 8.02 -0.44 9.93
N GLU A 93 8.31 0.05 11.13
CA GLU A 93 8.55 -0.83 12.28
C GLU A 93 7.34 -1.71 12.60
N TRP A 94 6.12 -1.20 12.38
CA TRP A 94 4.90 -1.99 12.54
C TRP A 94 4.88 -3.22 11.63
N LYS A 95 5.10 -3.05 10.32
CA LYS A 95 5.10 -4.16 9.36
C LYS A 95 6.30 -5.08 9.54
N ARG A 96 7.47 -4.53 9.89
CA ARG A 96 8.66 -5.31 10.31
C ARG A 96 8.34 -6.17 11.54
N GLY A 97 7.61 -5.62 12.51
CA GLY A 97 7.10 -6.34 13.69
C GLY A 97 6.21 -7.51 13.31
N GLN A 98 5.23 -7.33 12.40
CA GLN A 98 4.39 -8.42 11.92
C GLN A 98 5.21 -9.57 11.29
N LEU A 99 6.17 -9.22 10.44
CA LEU A 99 7.07 -10.16 9.78
C LEU A 99 7.97 -10.90 10.76
N ARG A 100 8.50 -10.18 11.76
CA ARG A 100 9.30 -10.74 12.85
C ARG A 100 8.48 -11.72 13.69
N THR A 101 7.28 -11.32 14.11
CA THR A 101 6.36 -12.19 14.87
C THR A 101 6.04 -13.45 14.08
N ALA A 102 5.71 -13.34 12.79
CA ALA A 102 5.47 -14.52 11.95
C ALA A 102 6.71 -15.44 11.90
N THR A 103 7.90 -14.86 11.78
CA THR A 103 9.19 -15.57 11.74
C THR A 103 9.50 -16.32 13.02
N VAL A 104 9.53 -15.61 14.15
CA VAL A 104 9.89 -16.17 15.47
C VAL A 104 8.85 -17.19 15.91
N THR A 105 7.56 -16.92 15.71
CA THR A 105 6.49 -17.83 16.12
C THR A 105 6.53 -19.16 15.35
N ALA A 106 7.11 -19.19 14.15
CA ALA A 106 7.34 -20.43 13.41
C ALA A 106 8.67 -21.13 13.75
N GLY A 107 9.39 -20.68 14.78
CA GLY A 107 10.67 -21.24 15.20
C GLY A 107 11.80 -20.98 14.19
N ARG A 108 11.70 -19.90 13.40
CA ARG A 108 12.68 -19.56 12.37
C ARG A 108 13.57 -18.41 12.83
N LYS A 109 14.82 -18.41 12.36
CA LYS A 109 15.73 -17.28 12.53
C LYS A 109 15.39 -16.18 11.54
N MET A 110 15.53 -14.93 11.96
CA MET A 110 15.45 -13.79 11.05
C MET A 110 16.60 -13.85 10.03
N PRO A 111 16.36 -13.50 8.75
CA PRO A 111 17.42 -13.30 7.78
C PRO A 111 18.39 -12.21 8.27
N PRO A 112 19.71 -12.34 8.01
CA PRO A 112 20.69 -11.34 8.44
C PRO A 112 20.41 -9.92 7.94
N ALA A 113 19.88 -9.80 6.71
CA ALA A 113 19.48 -8.51 6.12
C ALA A 113 18.30 -7.82 6.85
N CYS A 114 17.63 -8.54 7.76
CA CYS A 114 16.50 -8.04 8.54
C CYS A 114 16.86 -7.82 10.03
N ALA A 115 18.16 -7.79 10.37
CA ALA A 115 18.61 -7.53 11.73
C ALA A 115 18.25 -6.12 12.19
N ASP A 116 18.12 -5.95 13.51
CA ASP A 116 17.89 -4.65 14.15
C ASP A 116 19.00 -3.66 13.77
N GLY A 117 18.61 -2.45 13.36
CA GLY A 117 19.54 -1.43 12.87
C GLY A 117 19.81 -1.47 11.35
N ALA A 118 19.18 -2.39 10.61
CA ALA A 118 19.21 -2.38 9.14
C ALA A 118 18.49 -1.14 8.58
N ASP A 119 19.33 -0.18 8.17
CA ASP A 119 19.16 1.05 7.41
C ASP A 119 17.88 1.90 7.60
N ALA A 120 18.11 3.19 7.82
CA ALA A 120 17.09 4.22 7.62
C ALA A 120 16.46 4.05 6.22
N PRO A 121 15.17 4.35 6.04
CA PRO A 121 14.53 4.24 4.74
C PRO A 121 15.37 4.99 3.69
N PRO A 122 15.53 4.44 2.47
CA PRO A 122 16.33 5.08 1.44
C PRO A 122 15.97 6.56 1.27
N THR A 123 16.99 7.41 1.22
CA THR A 123 16.86 8.87 1.23
C THR A 123 16.64 9.44 -0.17
N LEU A 124 16.87 8.64 -1.22
CA LEU A 124 16.63 9.06 -2.59
C LEU A 124 15.14 9.37 -2.79
N ARG A 125 14.85 10.63 -3.13
CA ARG A 125 13.47 11.10 -3.31
C ARG A 125 12.68 10.27 -4.33
N SER A 126 13.33 9.76 -5.37
CA SER A 126 12.68 8.94 -6.40
C SER A 126 12.21 7.57 -5.88
N THR A 127 12.95 6.91 -5.00
CA THR A 127 12.52 5.64 -4.38
C THR A 127 11.46 5.88 -3.31
N GLN A 128 11.51 7.02 -2.61
CA GLN A 128 10.42 7.44 -1.73
C GLN A 128 9.11 7.70 -2.48
N LEU A 129 9.16 8.34 -3.65
CA LEU A 129 7.99 8.53 -4.52
C LEU A 129 7.45 7.19 -5.06
N ALA A 130 8.34 6.28 -5.44
CA ALA A 130 7.95 4.92 -5.86
C ALA A 130 7.22 4.18 -4.72
N TRP A 131 7.73 4.28 -3.49
CA TRP A 131 7.06 3.74 -2.30
C TRP A 131 5.68 4.37 -2.08
N VAL A 132 5.56 5.70 -2.15
CA VAL A 132 4.26 6.38 -2.01
C VAL A 132 3.29 5.95 -3.10
N ALA A 133 3.76 5.78 -4.34
CA ALA A 133 2.92 5.28 -5.44
C ALA A 133 2.42 3.85 -5.19
N GLY A 134 3.25 2.96 -4.66
CA GLY A 134 2.84 1.61 -4.27
C GLY A 134 1.81 1.61 -3.14
N PHE A 135 2.03 2.42 -2.11
CA PHE A 135 1.09 2.59 -1.02
C PHE A 135 -0.25 3.16 -1.51
N PHE A 136 -0.21 4.14 -2.43
CA PHE A 136 -1.40 4.72 -3.06
C PHE A 136 -2.10 3.72 -4.00
N ASP A 137 -1.38 2.85 -4.71
CA ASP A 137 -1.99 1.82 -5.56
C ASP A 137 -2.84 0.83 -4.74
N GLY A 138 -2.43 0.54 -3.50
CA GLY A 138 -3.21 -0.27 -2.55
C GLY A 138 -4.42 0.49 -2.01
N GLU A 139 -4.18 1.54 -1.21
CA GLU A 139 -5.25 2.17 -0.41
C GLU A 139 -5.75 3.52 -0.93
N GLY A 140 -5.09 4.09 -1.94
CA GLY A 140 -5.37 5.43 -2.41
C GLY A 140 -6.74 5.59 -3.05
N TYR A 141 -7.30 6.79 -2.89
CA TYR A 141 -8.50 7.23 -3.58
C TYR A 141 -8.19 8.50 -4.36
N ILE A 142 -8.74 8.62 -5.57
CA ILE A 142 -8.78 9.86 -6.32
C ILE A 142 -10.12 9.98 -7.05
N GLY A 143 -10.76 11.14 -6.95
CA GLY A 143 -12.06 11.37 -7.58
C GLY A 143 -12.46 12.84 -7.62
N ALA A 144 -13.39 13.16 -8.50
CA ALA A 144 -14.02 14.47 -8.59
C ALA A 144 -15.54 14.34 -8.56
N SER A 145 -16.22 15.27 -7.89
CA SER A 145 -17.67 15.27 -7.77
C SER A 145 -18.23 16.69 -7.71
N GLY A 146 -19.55 16.80 -7.62
CA GLY A 146 -20.27 18.07 -7.57
C GLY A 146 -21.00 18.42 -8.87
N ALA A 147 -21.43 19.67 -8.93
CA ALA A 147 -22.24 20.26 -10.00
C ALA A 147 -21.53 21.50 -10.56
N PRO A 148 -21.98 22.05 -11.71
CA PRO A 148 -21.49 23.34 -12.20
C PRO A 148 -21.52 24.41 -11.11
N GLY A 149 -20.41 25.13 -10.93
CA GLY A 149 -20.24 26.15 -9.89
C GLY A 149 -19.97 25.63 -8.46
N ARG A 150 -20.11 24.31 -8.21
CA ARG A 150 -19.81 23.68 -6.91
C ARG A 150 -19.13 22.32 -7.13
N ARG A 151 -17.88 22.37 -7.59
CA ARG A 151 -17.03 21.21 -7.91
C ARG A 151 -16.02 20.92 -6.81
N THR A 152 -15.74 19.64 -6.58
CA THR A 152 -14.69 19.18 -5.68
C THR A 152 -13.80 18.14 -6.38
N ILE A 153 -12.55 18.08 -5.95
CA ILE A 153 -11.61 17.03 -6.31
C ILE A 153 -10.90 16.61 -5.03
N GLU A 154 -10.61 15.32 -4.91
CA GLU A 154 -9.92 14.76 -3.77
C GLU A 154 -8.96 13.67 -4.22
N MET A 155 -7.77 13.70 -3.62
CA MET A 155 -6.86 12.57 -3.56
C MET A 155 -6.59 12.28 -2.08
N SER A 156 -6.76 11.03 -1.64
CA SER A 156 -6.61 10.69 -0.23
C SER A 156 -6.14 9.26 0.02
N ILE A 157 -5.56 9.04 1.21
CA ILE A 157 -5.20 7.71 1.73
C ILE A 157 -5.65 7.67 3.19
N GLY A 158 -6.49 6.69 3.54
CA GLY A 158 -7.05 6.53 4.88
C GLY A 158 -6.46 5.33 5.60
N GLN A 159 -6.10 5.48 6.88
CA GLN A 159 -5.52 4.43 7.71
C GLN A 159 -6.15 4.43 9.10
N ALA A 160 -6.37 3.24 9.65
CA ALA A 160 -6.84 3.06 11.02
C ALA A 160 -5.66 3.02 12.00
N SER A 161 -5.78 3.69 13.14
CA SER A 161 -4.78 3.63 14.23
C SER A 161 -5.44 3.94 15.57
N THR A 162 -4.96 3.32 16.65
CA THR A 162 -5.52 3.47 18.00
C THR A 162 -5.21 4.85 18.59
N ASP A 163 -3.97 5.32 18.48
CA ASP A 163 -3.49 6.38 19.38
C ASP A 163 -2.79 7.55 18.67
N THR A 164 -2.12 7.31 17.53
CA THR A 164 -1.31 8.33 16.85
C THR A 164 -1.49 8.29 15.34
N VAL A 165 -1.09 9.39 14.68
CA VAL A 165 -1.04 9.44 13.21
C VAL A 165 -0.16 8.31 12.68
N PRO A 166 -0.67 7.44 11.79
CA PRO A 166 0.11 6.39 11.17
C PRO A 166 1.39 6.95 10.52
N VAL A 167 2.54 6.34 10.84
CA VAL A 167 3.84 6.74 10.28
C VAL A 167 3.86 6.66 8.75
N THR A 168 3.07 5.77 8.16
CA THR A 168 2.86 5.68 6.71
C THR A 168 2.25 6.96 6.14
N LEU A 169 1.20 7.49 6.76
CA LEU A 169 0.58 8.76 6.35
C LEU A 169 1.52 9.95 6.57
N ALA A 170 2.25 9.98 7.69
CA ALA A 170 3.26 11.01 7.93
C ALA A 170 4.36 11.00 6.85
N ARG A 171 4.81 9.81 6.43
CA ARG A 171 5.75 9.64 5.32
C ARG A 171 5.18 10.13 4.00
N VAL A 172 3.92 9.81 3.67
CA VAL A 172 3.25 10.32 2.46
C VAL A 172 3.24 11.85 2.44
N ALA A 173 2.84 12.48 3.55
CA ALA A 173 2.80 13.93 3.68
C ALA A 173 4.19 14.56 3.50
N ALA A 174 5.23 13.98 4.12
CA ALA A 174 6.60 14.47 4.02
C ALA A 174 7.17 14.35 2.59
N VAL A 175 6.92 13.23 1.90
CA VAL A 175 7.45 12.98 0.54
C VAL A 175 6.76 13.87 -0.50
N LEU A 176 5.44 14.02 -0.40
CA LEU A 176 4.66 14.83 -1.33
C LEU A 176 4.76 16.33 -1.04
N GLY A 177 4.87 16.73 0.23
CA GLY A 177 4.94 18.15 0.61
C GLY A 177 3.66 18.95 0.30
N VAL A 178 2.57 18.26 -0.06
CA VAL A 178 1.24 18.83 -0.33
C VAL A 178 0.16 18.00 0.38
N GLY A 179 -1.05 18.55 0.47
CA GLY A 179 -2.15 17.95 1.21
C GLY A 179 -1.96 18.05 2.72
N ASN A 180 -2.96 17.59 3.46
CA ASN A 180 -3.01 17.71 4.92
C ASN A 180 -3.33 16.37 5.58
N LEU A 181 -2.69 16.12 6.72
CA LEU A 181 -3.07 15.04 7.62
C LEU A 181 -4.28 15.48 8.44
N ARG A 182 -5.30 14.62 8.50
CA ARG A 182 -6.53 14.84 9.29
C ARG A 182 -6.82 13.61 10.14
N GLY A 183 -7.57 13.83 11.22
CA GLY A 183 -7.96 12.81 12.18
C GLY A 183 -7.39 13.07 13.58
N PRO A 184 -7.66 12.18 14.55
CA PRO A 184 -8.50 11.00 14.39
C PRO A 184 -9.98 11.36 14.17
N ARG A 185 -10.65 10.68 13.22
CA ARG A 185 -12.12 10.68 13.13
C ARG A 185 -12.62 9.35 13.68
N THR A 186 -13.35 9.41 14.80
CA THR A 186 -14.07 8.26 15.33
C THR A 186 -15.35 8.06 14.52
N MET A 187 -15.45 6.93 13.82
CA MET A 187 -16.68 6.57 13.11
C MET A 187 -17.65 5.96 14.13
N ALA A 188 -18.82 6.57 14.32
CA ALA A 188 -19.90 5.99 15.12
C ALA A 188 -20.60 4.87 14.34
N ASN A 189 -19.90 3.75 14.12
CA ASN A 189 -20.55 2.54 13.60
C ASN A 189 -20.02 1.30 14.32
N ALA A 190 -20.87 0.27 14.45
CA ALA A 190 -20.56 -0.94 15.22
C ALA A 190 -19.38 -1.78 14.65
N TRP A 191 -18.91 -1.46 13.44
CA TRP A 191 -17.93 -2.21 12.68
C TRP A 191 -16.54 -1.54 12.61
N SER A 192 -16.44 -0.24 12.91
CA SER A 192 -15.21 0.54 12.86
C SER A 192 -14.80 0.93 14.27
N LYS A 193 -14.11 0.01 14.94
CA LYS A 193 -13.68 0.19 16.34
C LYS A 193 -12.47 1.11 16.52
N LEU A 194 -11.74 1.39 15.44
CA LEU A 194 -10.49 2.17 15.49
C LEU A 194 -10.66 3.58 14.89
N PRO A 195 -10.05 4.60 15.52
CA PRO A 195 -9.94 5.93 14.93
C PRO A 195 -9.32 5.91 13.54
N GLN A 196 -9.85 6.75 12.64
CA GLN A 196 -9.39 6.86 11.25
C GLN A 196 -8.59 8.15 11.05
N TYR A 197 -7.42 8.02 10.45
CA TYR A 197 -6.58 9.12 9.99
C TYR A 197 -6.58 9.15 8.46
N VAL A 198 -6.39 10.32 7.87
CA VAL A 198 -6.36 10.46 6.41
C VAL A 198 -5.34 11.52 6.00
N TRP A 199 -4.48 11.18 5.04
CA TRP A 199 -3.80 12.20 4.24
C TRP A 199 -4.74 12.61 3.10
N ARG A 200 -4.95 13.91 2.89
CA ARG A 200 -5.88 14.43 1.90
C ARG A 200 -5.35 15.67 1.18
N ALA A 201 -5.31 15.61 -0.14
CA ALA A 201 -5.20 16.77 -1.02
C ALA A 201 -6.56 17.05 -1.68
N ASN A 202 -7.07 18.27 -1.54
CA ASN A 202 -8.38 18.66 -2.08
C ASN A 202 -8.40 20.02 -2.80
N ALA A 203 -7.25 20.69 -2.87
CA ALA A 203 -7.03 21.78 -3.81
C ALA A 203 -6.65 21.20 -5.18
N PHE A 204 -7.14 21.79 -6.27
CA PHE A 204 -6.87 21.29 -7.63
C PHE A 204 -5.36 21.26 -7.93
N GLY A 205 -4.62 22.32 -7.54
CA GLY A 205 -3.17 22.38 -7.70
C GLY A 205 -2.43 21.27 -6.94
N ASP A 206 -2.80 21.02 -5.68
CA ASP A 206 -2.20 19.95 -4.86
C ASP A 206 -2.46 18.56 -5.47
N VAL A 207 -3.67 18.31 -5.96
CA VAL A 207 -4.00 17.03 -6.61
C VAL A 207 -3.21 16.86 -7.91
N GLN A 208 -3.12 17.91 -8.74
CA GLN A 208 -2.30 17.87 -9.97
C GLN A 208 -0.83 17.61 -9.65
N PHE A 209 -0.28 18.30 -8.64
CA PHE A 209 1.09 18.12 -8.19
C PHE A 209 1.34 16.69 -7.72
N ALA A 210 0.50 16.17 -6.81
CA ALA A 210 0.64 14.81 -6.28
C ALA A 210 0.56 13.75 -7.40
N VAL A 211 -0.40 13.89 -8.33
CA VAL A 211 -0.52 12.99 -9.49
C VAL A 211 0.73 13.05 -10.36
N ALA A 212 1.25 14.24 -10.67
CA ALA A 212 2.43 14.41 -11.50
C ALA A 212 3.68 13.76 -10.86
N MET A 213 3.85 13.95 -9.54
CA MET A 213 4.98 13.40 -8.79
C MET A 213 4.96 11.86 -8.74
N LEU A 214 3.78 11.25 -8.66
CA LEU A 214 3.64 9.79 -8.60
C LEU A 214 3.49 9.13 -9.96
N TRP A 215 3.19 9.88 -11.03
CA TRP A 215 2.76 9.36 -12.32
C TRP A 215 3.64 8.24 -12.86
N ARG A 216 4.97 8.41 -12.78
CA ARG A 216 5.95 7.43 -13.25
C ARG A 216 5.78 6.05 -12.62
N TRP A 217 5.35 5.98 -11.35
CA TRP A 217 5.28 4.74 -10.59
C TRP A 217 3.85 4.28 -10.27
N LEU A 218 2.83 5.08 -10.53
CA LEU A 218 1.43 4.66 -10.35
C LEU A 218 1.06 3.51 -11.29
N GLY A 219 0.29 2.56 -10.78
CA GLY A 219 -0.34 1.51 -11.55
C GLY A 219 -1.40 2.05 -12.52
N PRO A 220 -1.76 1.26 -13.55
CA PRO A 220 -2.68 1.70 -14.60
C PRO A 220 -4.07 2.08 -14.06
N VAL A 221 -4.56 1.38 -13.03
CA VAL A 221 -5.87 1.65 -12.43
C VAL A 221 -5.90 3.04 -11.82
N LYS A 222 -4.90 3.38 -10.97
CA LYS A 222 -4.82 4.70 -10.36
C LYS A 222 -4.50 5.80 -11.37
N ARG A 223 -3.70 5.52 -12.41
CA ARG A 223 -3.50 6.45 -13.54
C ARG A 223 -4.81 6.76 -14.27
N ALA A 224 -5.63 5.74 -14.56
CA ALA A 224 -6.92 5.92 -15.20
C ALA A 224 -7.89 6.73 -14.31
N GLN A 225 -7.97 6.39 -13.02
CA GLN A 225 -8.77 7.13 -12.04
C GLN A 225 -8.31 8.59 -11.91
N ALA A 226 -7.00 8.85 -11.88
CA ALA A 226 -6.45 10.20 -11.82
C ALA A 226 -6.81 11.01 -13.07
N ARG A 227 -6.66 10.41 -14.25
CA ARG A 227 -7.06 11.04 -15.52
C ARG A 227 -8.55 11.38 -15.54
N GLU A 228 -9.41 10.43 -15.14
CA GLU A 228 -10.85 10.63 -15.07
C GLU A 228 -11.22 11.76 -14.11
N ALA A 229 -10.66 11.76 -12.90
CA ALA A 229 -10.92 12.78 -11.88
C ALA A 229 -10.54 14.19 -12.37
N LEU A 230 -9.35 14.34 -12.97
CA LEU A 230 -8.87 15.62 -13.48
C LEU A 230 -9.75 16.14 -14.64
N LEU A 231 -10.11 15.27 -15.59
CA LEU A 231 -11.00 15.61 -16.70
C LEU A 231 -12.40 16.00 -16.21
N ARG A 232 -12.96 15.21 -15.30
CA ARG A 232 -14.28 15.48 -14.72
C ARG A 232 -14.31 16.80 -13.96
N TYR A 233 -13.28 17.10 -13.17
CA TYR A 233 -13.19 18.38 -12.45
C TYR A 233 -13.13 19.58 -13.42
N GLN A 234 -12.40 19.45 -14.52
CA GLN A 234 -12.35 20.49 -15.56
C GLN A 234 -13.71 20.67 -16.26
N ALA A 235 -14.37 19.59 -16.65
CA ALA A 235 -15.67 19.63 -17.31
C ALA A 235 -16.73 20.32 -16.43
N LEU A 236 -16.77 20.01 -15.14
CA LEU A 236 -17.67 20.67 -14.17
C LEU A 236 -17.42 22.17 -14.02
N GLY A 237 -16.20 22.65 -14.30
CA GLY A 237 -15.88 24.08 -14.25
C GLY A 237 -16.18 24.86 -15.52
N ARG A 238 -16.28 24.18 -16.68
CA ARG A 238 -16.62 24.83 -17.96
C ARG A 238 -18.13 24.94 -18.19
N ALA A 239 -18.92 24.14 -17.47
CA ALA A 239 -20.38 24.12 -17.55
C ALA A 239 -21.04 25.15 -16.61
N ALA A 240 -20.25 25.97 -15.91
CA ALA A 240 -20.67 27.00 -14.95
C ALA A 240 -20.47 28.38 -15.56
#